data_AF-A0A927R709-F1
#
_entry.id   AF-A0A927R709-F1
#
_cell.length_a   1.000
_cell.length_b   1.000
_cell.length_c   1.000
_cell.angle_alpha   90.00
_cell.angle_beta   90.00
_cell.angle_gamma   90.00
#
_symmetry.space_group_name_H-M   'P 1'
#
loop_
_entity.id
_entity.type
_entity.pdbx_description
1 polymer ?
#
loop_
_entity_poly.entity_id
_entity_poly.type
_entity_poly.pdbx_seq_one_letter_code
_entity_poly.pdbx_strand_id
1 'polypeptide(L)'
;MTSSRGDLTEVTGSGRRIGLVGCVKEKATKPLPARDLYISALFRGRRSFVLRSCTEWWILSAEHGLVHPDQVLAPYDKSLKSATRAERRAWSEAVLRRLDGETRPASGDVVEFHAGAEYRDYGLLEGLVARGCRVEVPTSGLPLGRQLQFYSAASA
;
A
#
# COMPACT_ATOMS: atom_id res chain seq x y z
N MET A 1 -3.99 -52.22 20.37
CA MET A 1 -3.82 -50.79 20.72
C MET A 1 -2.59 -50.24 20.02
N THR A 2 -2.69 -49.79 18.76
CA THR A 2 -1.88 -48.69 18.22
C THR A 2 -2.55 -48.20 16.93
N SER A 3 -3.48 -47.26 17.03
CA SER A 3 -3.92 -46.48 15.87
C SER A 3 -2.93 -45.33 15.70
N SER A 4 -2.03 -45.49 14.74
CA SER A 4 -1.22 -44.39 14.20
C SER A 4 -1.94 -43.85 12.98
N ARG A 5 -2.47 -42.62 13.09
CA ARG A 5 -2.79 -41.67 11.99
C ARG A 5 -3.48 -40.43 12.58
N GLY A 6 -2.66 -39.43 12.82
CA GLY A 6 -3.00 -38.03 13.10
C GLY A 6 -1.66 -37.30 13.07
N ASP A 7 -1.44 -36.24 12.33
CA ASP A 7 -2.34 -35.27 11.76
C ASP A 7 -1.60 -34.66 10.55
N LEU A 8 -2.24 -34.62 9.39
CA LEU A 8 -1.73 -33.87 8.25
C LEU A 8 -1.93 -32.40 8.62
N THR A 9 -0.87 -31.76 9.07
CA THR A 9 -0.87 -30.30 9.24
C THR A 9 -1.09 -29.66 7.87
N GLU A 10 -2.34 -29.31 7.60
CA GLU A 10 -2.72 -28.43 6.51
C GLU A 10 -2.00 -27.09 6.72
N VAL A 11 -0.95 -26.83 5.96
CA VAL A 11 -0.40 -25.49 5.82
C VAL A 11 -1.37 -24.68 4.96
N THR A 12 -2.44 -24.17 5.55
CA THR A 12 -3.29 -23.14 4.93
C THR A 12 -2.63 -21.78 5.14
N GLY A 13 -1.50 -21.57 4.50
CA GLY A 13 -0.81 -20.27 4.50
C GLY A 13 -1.51 -19.26 3.59
N SER A 14 -2.71 -18.80 3.91
CA SER A 14 -3.24 -17.56 3.31
C SER A 14 -2.74 -16.38 4.13
N GLY A 15 -1.49 -15.97 3.89
CA GLY A 15 -0.90 -14.79 4.53
C GLY A 15 -1.76 -13.53 4.34
N ARG A 16 -1.65 -12.56 5.26
CA ARG A 16 -2.43 -11.32 5.19
C ARG A 16 -2.07 -10.55 3.93
N ARG A 17 -3.03 -9.80 3.38
CA ARG A 17 -2.80 -8.93 2.21
C ARG A 17 -2.90 -7.47 2.64
N ILE A 18 -1.80 -6.73 2.55
CA ILE A 18 -1.68 -5.34 2.98
C ILE A 18 -1.61 -4.45 1.74
N GLY A 19 -2.64 -3.63 1.51
CA GLY A 19 -2.69 -2.70 0.39
C GLY A 19 -2.00 -1.37 0.73
N LEU A 20 -1.05 -0.93 -0.09
CA LEU A 20 -0.39 0.38 0.04
C LEU A 20 -0.77 1.30 -1.11
N VAL A 21 -1.61 2.30 -0.83
CA VAL A 21 -2.16 3.22 -1.84
C VAL A 21 -1.41 4.55 -1.82
N GLY A 22 -0.80 4.93 -2.94
CA GLY A 22 -0.13 6.22 -3.07
C GLY A 22 -1.11 7.39 -3.08
N CYS A 23 -0.81 8.44 -2.32
CA CYS A 23 -1.55 9.69 -2.37
C CYS A 23 -1.50 10.35 -3.76
N VAL A 24 -2.38 11.33 -3.99
CA VAL A 24 -2.48 12.05 -5.27
C VAL A 24 -2.50 13.56 -5.07
N LYS A 25 -2.28 14.31 -6.16
CA LYS A 25 -2.32 15.77 -6.16
C LYS A 25 -3.71 16.30 -5.77
N GLU A 26 -4.75 15.77 -6.41
CA GLU A 26 -6.13 16.22 -6.25
C GLU A 26 -6.69 15.81 -4.87
N LYS A 27 -7.03 16.81 -4.06
CA LYS A 27 -7.55 16.67 -2.71
C LYS A 27 -8.81 17.52 -2.53
N ALA A 28 -9.65 17.17 -1.56
CA ALA A 28 -10.72 18.03 -1.09
C ALA A 28 -10.14 19.33 -0.47
N THR A 29 -10.98 20.35 -0.31
CA THR A 29 -10.56 21.68 0.19
C THR A 29 -10.63 21.84 1.71
N LYS A 30 -11.08 20.81 2.42
CA LYS A 30 -11.26 20.83 3.88
C LYS A 30 -10.68 19.57 4.52
N PRO A 31 -10.37 19.59 5.84
CA PRO A 31 -9.95 18.40 6.54
C PRO A 31 -10.97 17.27 6.43
N LEU A 32 -10.50 16.07 6.08
CA LEU A 32 -11.30 14.86 5.94
C LEU A 32 -10.47 13.64 6.34
N PRO A 33 -11.09 12.49 6.66
CA PRO A 33 -10.41 11.21 6.69
C PRO A 33 -9.57 11.01 5.43
N ALA A 34 -8.36 10.51 5.55
CA ALA A 34 -7.41 10.39 4.46
C ALA A 34 -7.99 9.61 3.26
N ARG A 35 -8.81 8.60 3.51
CA ARG A 35 -9.53 7.84 2.46
C ARG A 35 -10.49 8.69 1.62
N ASP A 36 -10.99 9.79 2.16
CA ASP A 36 -11.96 10.70 1.56
C ASP A 36 -11.33 12.04 1.14
N LEU A 37 -10.13 12.36 1.67
CA LEU A 37 -9.36 13.55 1.31
C LEU A 37 -8.91 13.52 -0.16
N TYR A 38 -8.47 12.37 -0.68
CA TYR A 38 -7.96 12.25 -2.05
C TYR A 38 -9.10 11.91 -3.02
N ILE A 39 -9.34 12.79 -4.00
CA ILE A 39 -10.58 12.75 -4.79
C ILE A 39 -10.40 12.35 -6.26
N SER A 40 -9.15 12.20 -6.74
CA SER A 40 -8.92 11.80 -8.13
C SER A 40 -9.52 10.43 -8.46
N ALA A 41 -9.91 10.24 -9.73
CA ALA A 41 -10.38 8.94 -10.24
C ALA A 41 -9.38 7.80 -9.99
N LEU A 42 -8.08 8.08 -10.12
CA LEU A 42 -7.02 7.10 -9.87
C LEU A 42 -7.02 6.63 -8.41
N PHE A 43 -7.08 7.56 -7.46
CA PHE A 43 -7.10 7.21 -6.04
C PHE A 43 -8.36 6.44 -5.67
N ARG A 44 -9.52 6.89 -6.14
CA ARG A 44 -10.79 6.19 -5.92
C ARG A 44 -10.74 4.76 -6.45
N GLY A 45 -10.24 4.55 -7.66
CA GLY A 45 -10.07 3.22 -8.25
C GLY A 45 -9.11 2.34 -7.45
N ARG A 46 -7.97 2.87 -7.01
CA ARG A 46 -7.01 2.15 -6.14
C ARG A 46 -7.63 1.76 -4.81
N ARG A 47 -8.32 2.70 -4.14
CA ARG A 47 -9.03 2.46 -2.88
C ARG A 47 -10.07 1.36 -3.05
N SER A 48 -10.91 1.45 -4.09
CA SER A 48 -11.93 0.43 -4.38
C SER A 48 -11.31 -0.95 -4.60
N PHE A 49 -10.17 -1.03 -5.29
CA PHE A 49 -9.47 -2.29 -5.51
C PHE A 49 -8.97 -2.90 -4.20
N VAL A 50 -8.20 -2.16 -3.39
CA VAL A 50 -7.62 -2.69 -2.14
C VAL A 50 -8.68 -3.04 -1.10
N LEU A 51 -9.84 -2.38 -1.10
CA LEU A 51 -10.96 -2.75 -0.24
C LEU A 51 -11.53 -4.14 -0.55
N ARG A 52 -11.27 -4.69 -1.75
CA ARG A 52 -11.67 -6.03 -2.16
C ARG A 52 -10.54 -7.03 -2.12
N SER A 53 -9.32 -6.62 -2.51
CA SER A 53 -8.16 -7.50 -2.65
C SER A 53 -7.36 -7.68 -1.36
N CYS A 54 -7.47 -6.75 -0.40
CA CYS A 54 -6.61 -6.70 0.78
C CYS A 54 -7.40 -6.84 2.08
N THR A 55 -6.79 -7.47 3.09
CA THR A 55 -7.35 -7.61 4.45
C THR A 55 -7.23 -6.32 5.24
N GLU A 56 -6.22 -5.50 4.94
CA GLU A 56 -6.01 -4.16 5.50
C GLU A 56 -5.35 -3.26 4.44
N TRP A 57 -5.46 -1.94 4.59
CA TRP A 57 -4.81 -1.02 3.66
C TRP A 57 -4.44 0.31 4.31
N TRP A 58 -3.41 0.93 3.75
CA TRP A 58 -2.81 2.16 4.25
C TRP A 58 -2.49 3.10 3.09
N ILE A 59 -2.36 4.39 3.41
CA ILE A 59 -2.05 5.41 2.42
C ILE A 59 -0.58 5.84 2.57
N LEU A 60 0.14 5.84 1.45
CA LEU A 60 1.48 6.41 1.33
C LEU A 60 1.37 7.90 0.97
N SER A 61 1.50 8.76 1.98
CA SER A 61 1.53 10.22 1.85
C SER A 61 2.96 10.73 1.67
N ALA A 62 3.18 11.58 0.68
CA ALA A 62 4.46 12.28 0.51
C ALA A 62 4.82 13.18 1.71
N GLU A 63 3.82 13.65 2.45
CA GLU A 63 4.02 14.52 3.60
C GLU A 63 4.06 13.75 4.91
N HIS A 64 3.06 12.88 5.12
CA HIS A 64 2.83 12.23 6.40
C HIS A 64 3.39 10.80 6.48
N GLY A 65 3.97 10.27 5.40
CA GLY A 65 4.50 8.91 5.37
C GLY A 65 3.37 7.87 5.30
N LEU A 66 3.26 7.02 6.31
CA LEU A 66 2.22 6.00 6.41
C LEU A 66 1.00 6.56 7.18
N VAL A 67 -0.17 6.52 6.54
CA VAL A 67 -1.41 7.13 7.06
C VAL A 67 -2.53 6.09 7.10
N HIS A 68 -3.22 6.02 8.24
CA HIS A 68 -4.42 5.19 8.38
C HIS A 68 -5.58 5.80 7.57
N PRO A 69 -6.41 5.01 6.86
CA PRO A 69 -7.54 5.51 6.07
C PRO A 69 -8.48 6.49 6.79
N ASP A 70 -8.67 6.29 8.09
CA ASP A 70 -9.58 7.10 8.92
C ASP A 70 -8.91 8.30 9.59
N GLN A 71 -7.59 8.46 9.45
CA GLN A 71 -6.88 9.60 10.00
C GLN A 71 -7.33 10.88 9.29
N VAL A 72 -7.81 11.87 10.05
CA VAL A 72 -8.20 13.17 9.50
C VAL A 72 -6.95 13.98 9.15
N LEU A 73 -6.88 14.45 7.91
CA LEU A 73 -5.78 15.28 7.40
C LEU A 73 -6.35 16.55 6.75
N ALA A 74 -5.65 17.66 6.93
CA ALA A 74 -5.89 18.89 6.15
C ALA A 74 -5.34 18.74 4.72
N PRO A 75 -5.87 19.47 3.72
CA PRO A 75 -5.26 19.51 2.40
C PRO A 75 -3.84 20.08 2.45
N TYR A 76 -2.96 19.51 1.62
CA TYR A 76 -1.54 19.85 1.57
C TYR A 76 -0.99 19.70 0.14
N ASP A 77 0.16 20.34 -0.13
CA ASP A 77 0.83 20.28 -1.44
C ASP A 77 2.30 19.86 -1.31
N LYS A 78 2.50 18.55 -1.16
CA LYS A 78 3.82 17.92 -1.14
C LYS A 78 3.83 16.71 -2.05
N SER A 79 4.95 16.53 -2.76
CA SER A 79 5.18 15.41 -3.68
C SER A 79 6.58 14.84 -3.49
N LEU A 80 6.71 13.52 -3.61
CA LEU A 80 8.03 12.88 -3.67
C LEU A 80 8.70 13.05 -5.03
N LYS A 81 8.01 13.56 -6.06
CA LYS A 81 8.59 13.71 -7.41
C LYS A 81 9.73 14.73 -7.47
N SER A 82 9.68 15.78 -6.67
CA SER A 82 10.75 16.77 -6.54
C SER A 82 11.80 16.41 -5.49
N ALA A 83 11.54 15.40 -4.65
CA ALA A 83 12.49 14.96 -3.64
C ALA A 83 13.71 14.29 -4.28
N THR A 84 14.88 14.54 -3.70
CA THR A 84 16.14 13.88 -4.03
C THR A 84 16.08 12.39 -3.69
N ARG A 85 17.02 11.62 -4.25
CA ARG A 85 17.15 10.18 -3.94
C ARG A 85 17.36 9.93 -2.44
N ALA A 86 18.14 10.78 -1.77
CA ALA A 86 18.40 10.67 -0.34
C ALA A 86 17.14 10.94 0.49
N GLU A 87 16.36 11.96 0.14
CA GLU A 87 15.10 12.26 0.82
C GLU A 87 14.06 11.15 0.64
N ARG A 88 13.95 10.57 -0.57
CA ARG A 88 13.07 9.42 -0.79
C ARG A 88 13.50 8.21 0.02
N ARG A 89 14.81 7.97 0.16
CA ARG A 89 15.33 6.88 0.99
C ARG A 89 14.99 7.09 2.47
N ALA A 90 15.22 8.29 2.99
CA ALA A 90 14.86 8.63 4.37
C ALA A 90 13.35 8.52 4.61
N TRP A 91 12.54 8.93 3.63
CA TRP A 91 11.09 8.74 3.66
C TRP A 91 10.70 7.25 3.68
N SER A 92 11.31 6.42 2.84
CA SER A 92 11.05 4.97 2.81
C SER A 92 11.41 4.30 4.14
N GLU A 93 12.53 4.68 4.75
CA GLU A 93 12.95 4.18 6.06
C GLU A 93 11.97 4.60 7.17
N ALA A 94 11.47 5.83 7.14
CA ALA A 94 10.45 6.28 8.08
C ALA A 94 9.13 5.51 7.92
N VAL A 95 8.71 5.25 6.68
CA VAL A 95 7.51 4.45 6.39
C VAL A 95 7.69 3.00 6.86
N LEU A 96 8.84 2.38 6.63
CA LEU A 96 9.13 1.03 7.14
C LEU A 96 9.01 0.96 8.66
N ARG A 97 9.58 1.92 9.39
CA ARG A 97 9.45 1.97 10.86
C ARG A 97 7.99 2.09 11.31
N ARG A 98 7.18 2.87 10.59
CA ARG A 98 5.74 2.98 10.89
C ARG A 98 5.01 1.67 10.58
N LEU A 99 5.29 1.03 9.44
CA LEU A 99 4.72 -0.26 9.09
C LEU A 99 5.04 -1.32 10.15
N ASP A 100 6.28 -1.36 10.64
CA ASP A 100 6.70 -2.27 11.71
C ASP A 100 5.91 -2.08 13.00
N GLY A 101 5.53 -0.84 13.33
CA GLY A 101 4.73 -0.56 14.52
C GLY A 101 3.25 -0.90 14.36
N GLU A 102 2.68 -0.52 13.22
CA GLU A 102 1.23 -0.51 12.99
C GLU A 102 0.70 -1.83 12.42
N THR A 103 1.42 -2.42 11.46
CA THR A 103 0.96 -3.60 10.68
C THR A 103 1.77 -4.86 10.98
N ARG A 104 3.03 -4.66 11.39
CA ARG A 104 4.02 -5.71 11.65
C ARG A 104 4.09 -6.71 10.48
N PRO A 105 4.48 -6.28 9.27
CA PRO A 105 4.56 -7.17 8.11
C PRO A 105 5.59 -8.26 8.38
N ALA A 106 5.23 -9.51 8.10
CA ALA A 106 6.06 -10.66 8.39
C ALA A 106 6.17 -11.61 7.19
N SER A 107 7.00 -12.64 7.34
CA SER A 107 7.19 -13.67 6.33
C SER A 107 5.86 -14.32 5.95
N GLY A 108 5.57 -14.36 4.65
CA GLY A 108 4.34 -14.92 4.10
C GLY A 108 3.21 -13.91 3.87
N ASP A 109 3.28 -12.71 4.45
CA ASP A 109 2.35 -11.62 4.11
C ASP A 109 2.59 -11.16 2.65
N VAL A 110 1.51 -10.73 1.99
CA VAL A 110 1.56 -10.09 0.67
C VAL A 110 1.36 -8.60 0.85
N VAL A 111 2.26 -7.78 0.30
CA VAL A 111 2.11 -6.34 0.26
C VAL A 111 1.86 -5.89 -1.18
N GLU A 112 0.71 -5.28 -1.42
CA GLU A 112 0.23 -4.88 -2.74
C GLU A 112 0.38 -3.36 -2.92
N PHE A 113 1.27 -2.93 -3.82
CA PHE A 113 1.48 -1.51 -4.11
C PHE A 113 0.55 -0.99 -5.19
N HIS A 114 -0.23 0.01 -4.81
CA HIS A 114 -1.01 0.88 -5.67
C HIS A 114 -0.46 2.31 -5.61
N ALA A 115 0.84 2.44 -5.84
CA ALA A 115 1.59 3.70 -5.77
C ALA A 115 2.59 3.81 -6.92
N GLY A 116 2.98 5.05 -7.24
CA GLY A 116 4.04 5.30 -8.21
C GLY A 116 5.40 4.81 -7.72
N ALA A 117 6.33 4.61 -8.67
CA ALA A 117 7.69 4.15 -8.39
C ALA A 117 8.43 5.04 -7.37
N GLU A 118 8.12 6.34 -7.33
CA GLU A 118 8.68 7.31 -6.38
C GLU A 118 8.41 6.99 -4.91
N TYR A 119 7.38 6.19 -4.62
CA TYR A 119 7.07 5.73 -3.25
C TYR A 119 7.70 4.37 -2.93
N ARG A 120 8.01 3.56 -3.93
CA ARG A 120 8.33 2.14 -3.77
C ARG A 120 9.81 1.83 -3.92
N ASP A 121 10.45 2.40 -4.95
CA ASP A 121 11.74 1.95 -5.49
C ASP A 121 12.95 2.66 -4.83
N TYR A 122 12.78 3.11 -3.59
CA TYR A 122 13.81 3.84 -2.82
C TYR A 122 14.10 3.16 -1.47
N GLY A 123 13.86 1.85 -1.35
CA GLY A 123 14.13 1.08 -0.14
C GLY A 123 12.89 0.53 0.54
N LEU A 124 11.70 1.02 0.21
CA LEU A 124 10.46 0.55 0.84
C LEU A 124 10.14 -0.87 0.41
N LEU A 125 10.18 -1.16 -0.91
CA LEU A 125 9.98 -2.51 -1.41
C LEU A 125 11.04 -3.48 -0.88
N GLU A 126 12.31 -3.10 -0.97
CA GLU A 126 13.42 -3.94 -0.54
C GLU A 126 13.35 -4.22 0.95
N GLY A 127 12.94 -3.24 1.75
CA GLY A 127 12.70 -3.42 3.18
C GLY A 127 11.58 -4.42 3.49
N LEU A 128 10.49 -4.42 2.72
CA LEU A 128 9.41 -5.39 2.88
C LEU A 128 9.82 -6.80 2.45
N VAL A 129 10.55 -6.92 1.34
CA VAL A 129 11.12 -8.21 0.90
C VAL A 129 12.09 -8.75 1.95
N ALA A 130 12.92 -7.90 2.56
CA ALA A 130 13.84 -8.31 3.64
C ALA A 130 13.11 -8.80 4.91
N ARG A 131 11.82 -8.45 5.09
CA ARG A 131 10.96 -8.98 6.16
C ARG A 131 10.29 -10.31 5.79
N GLY A 132 10.57 -10.86 4.60
CA GLY A 132 9.97 -12.08 4.08
C GLY A 132 8.60 -11.87 3.42
N CYS A 133 8.19 -10.63 3.20
CA CYS A 133 6.93 -10.35 2.51
C CYS A 133 7.06 -10.62 1.01
N ARG A 134 5.99 -11.11 0.40
CA ARG A 134 5.83 -11.10 -1.06
C ARG A 134 5.32 -9.73 -1.47
N VAL A 135 5.92 -9.13 -2.48
CA VAL A 135 5.50 -7.81 -2.97
C VAL A 135 4.86 -7.94 -4.34
N GLU A 136 3.69 -7.32 -4.50
CA GLU A 136 2.95 -7.27 -5.75
C GLU A 136 2.72 -5.82 -6.19
N VAL A 137 2.72 -5.58 -7.50
CA VAL A 137 2.46 -4.26 -8.09
C VAL A 137 1.53 -4.45 -9.30
N PRO A 138 0.21 -4.57 -9.10
CA PRO A 138 -0.72 -5.02 -10.14
C PRO A 138 -0.71 -4.16 -11.42
N THR A 139 -0.31 -2.91 -11.29
CA THR A 139 -0.27 -1.94 -12.40
C THR A 139 1.15 -1.55 -12.82
N SER A 140 2.16 -2.36 -12.48
CA SER A 140 3.55 -2.09 -12.86
C SER A 140 3.71 -1.93 -14.37
N GLY A 141 4.46 -0.89 -14.78
CA GLY A 141 4.70 -0.58 -16.20
C GLY A 141 3.50 -0.03 -16.97
N LEU A 142 2.29 -0.03 -16.41
CA LEU A 142 1.10 0.49 -17.10
C LEU A 142 1.07 2.02 -17.07
N PRO A 143 0.84 2.70 -18.22
CA PRO A 143 0.60 4.14 -18.23
C PRO A 143 -0.72 4.47 -17.55
N LEU A 144 -0.87 5.73 -17.09
CA LEU A 144 -2.00 6.18 -16.29
C LEU A 144 -3.37 5.76 -16.85
N GLY A 145 -3.60 5.95 -18.16
CA GLY A 145 -4.86 5.57 -18.81
C GLY A 145 -5.18 4.07 -18.74
N ARG A 146 -4.16 3.20 -18.78
CA ARG A 146 -4.33 1.75 -18.62
C ARG A 146 -4.50 1.35 -17.16
N GLN A 147 -3.89 2.06 -16.22
CA GLN A 147 -4.17 1.88 -14.79
C GLN A 147 -5.65 2.20 -14.48
N LEU A 148 -6.18 3.31 -15.03
CA LEU A 148 -7.58 3.67 -14.84
C LEU A 148 -8.54 2.61 -15.41
N GLN A 149 -8.25 2.07 -16.60
CA GLN A 149 -9.01 0.97 -17.19
C GLN A 149 -8.95 -0.29 -16.31
N PHE A 150 -7.77 -0.65 -15.79
CA PHE A 150 -7.61 -1.77 -14.87
C PHE A 150 -8.50 -1.62 -13.64
N TYR A 151 -8.47 -0.47 -12.95
CA TYR A 151 -9.29 -0.26 -11.76
C TYR A 151 -10.78 -0.18 -12.05
N SER A 152 -11.17 0.36 -13.21
CA SER A 152 -12.57 0.39 -13.64
C SER A 152 -13.09 -1.01 -13.91
N ALA A 153 -12.33 -1.84 -14.64
CA ALA A 153 -12.73 -3.21 -14.97
C ALA A 153 -12.81 -4.10 -13.73
N ALA A 154 -11.91 -3.90 -12.76
CA ALA A 154 -11.92 -4.64 -11.51
C ALA A 154 -13.04 -4.22 -10.54
N SER A 155 -13.73 -3.10 -10.79
CA SER A 155 -14.80 -2.55 -9.95
C SER A 155 -16.21 -2.78 -10.49
N ALA A 156 -16.32 -3.46 -11.63
CA ALA A 156 -17.58 -4.01 -12.15
C ALA A 156 -17.83 -5.38 -11.51
#